data_AF-A0A2V6BXY4-F1
#
_entry.id   AF-A0A2V6BXY4-F1
#
_cell.length_a   1.000
_cell.length_b   1.000
_cell.length_c   1.000
_cell.angle_alpha   90.00
_cell.angle_beta   90.00
_cell.angle_gamma   90.00
#
_symmetry.space_group_name_H-M   'P 1'
#
loop_
_entity.id
_entity.type
_entity.pdbx_description
1 polymer ?
#
loop_
_entity_poly.entity_id
_entity_poly.type
_entity_poly.pdbx_seq_one_letter_code
_entity_poly.pdbx_strand_id
1 'polypeptide(L)'
;MFIPEDLMRGSLHTVGEQAENDGLLNTYFLYSGDDAFEVTTGIALRTRIRELYAIDKLRAMSQTDEFAKAMANAGRQKVQSVVGLVEDPFGTIKRVPMGASRFFGRIGEGLKGGRTEGEGNMVQSVTGISKAKTTLAVKLGVSPYSYNQELQHQLTINARAIAGGGLVVSAATAAVGGAAGDVISVLNVNQTLQQTLVNSTPDDLRILNRKKLFSLGVTREDADALLMHPWYSPWTETILVDALSNIGVDPTAFLADACKALTEQDAIYFERLAQILARYHVSKAKLRAIHVESRAVCARDTNGALVFSLSCDYAIWSEHAAGRVAELLALAQGQDEIKGLALWVDGKVSDRAAQELKNRKIDLATKVLDKQQ
;
A
#
# COMPACT_ATOMS: atom_id res chain seq x y z
N MET A 1 12.03 8.95 -4.47
CA MET A 1 12.00 9.14 -5.93
C MET A 1 11.57 10.58 -6.23
N PHE A 2 12.37 11.35 -6.96
CA PHE A 2 11.92 12.64 -7.50
C PHE A 2 10.80 12.42 -8.51
N ILE A 3 9.84 13.33 -8.54
CA ILE A 3 8.72 13.28 -9.46
C ILE A 3 9.20 13.66 -10.87
N PRO A 4 8.86 12.87 -11.90
CA PRO A 4 9.23 13.17 -13.26
C PRO A 4 8.47 14.40 -13.76
N GLU A 5 9.08 15.14 -14.68
CA GLU A 5 8.57 16.42 -15.17
C GLU A 5 7.13 16.33 -15.70
N ASP A 6 6.80 15.21 -16.32
CA ASP A 6 5.48 14.91 -16.88
C ASP A 6 4.37 14.75 -15.83
N LEU A 7 4.72 14.57 -14.56
CA LEU A 7 3.80 14.55 -13.41
C LEU A 7 3.79 15.86 -12.61
N MET A 8 4.55 16.88 -13.01
CA MET A 8 4.56 18.16 -12.32
C MET A 8 3.30 19.00 -12.61
N ARG A 9 2.65 18.78 -13.76
CA ARG A 9 1.42 19.49 -14.15
C ARG A 9 0.54 18.61 -15.03
N GLY A 10 -0.75 18.71 -14.83
CA GLY A 10 -1.75 18.17 -15.77
C GLY A 10 -3.08 18.92 -15.67
N SER A 11 -4.13 18.43 -16.32
CA SER A 11 -5.41 19.13 -16.39
C SER A 11 -6.12 19.30 -15.05
N LEU A 12 -5.84 18.41 -14.08
CA LEU A 12 -6.47 18.41 -12.76
C LEU A 12 -5.52 18.75 -11.62
N HIS A 13 -4.23 18.97 -11.90
CA HIS A 13 -3.27 19.19 -10.82
C HIS A 13 -2.05 20.00 -11.24
N THR A 14 -1.39 20.60 -10.27
CA THR A 14 -0.01 21.11 -10.36
C THR A 14 0.75 20.72 -9.10
N VAL A 15 2.02 20.39 -9.23
CA VAL A 15 2.93 20.13 -8.11
C VAL A 15 3.85 21.35 -7.95
N GLY A 16 4.07 21.79 -6.72
CA GLY A 16 5.00 22.87 -6.42
C GLY A 16 6.41 22.58 -6.95
N GLU A 17 7.11 23.62 -7.41
CA GLU A 17 8.46 23.49 -7.99
C GLU A 17 9.51 23.01 -6.98
N GLN A 18 9.22 23.19 -5.69
CA GLN A 18 10.10 22.81 -4.59
C GLN A 18 9.44 21.75 -3.72
N ALA A 19 10.26 20.86 -3.18
CA ALA A 19 9.88 19.86 -2.19
C ALA A 19 10.82 20.00 -0.99
N GLU A 20 10.30 19.74 0.20
CA GLU A 20 11.09 19.69 1.42
C GLU A 20 11.64 18.27 1.61
N ASN A 21 12.86 18.12 2.14
CA ASN A 21 13.45 16.81 2.44
C ASN A 21 13.85 16.76 3.91
N ASP A 22 13.39 15.74 4.63
CA ASP A 22 13.60 15.57 6.07
C ASP A 22 14.89 14.81 6.43
N GLY A 23 15.69 14.43 5.45
CA GLY A 23 16.78 13.47 5.62
C GLY A 23 16.61 12.21 4.77
N LEU A 24 15.36 11.81 4.49
CA LEU A 24 15.00 10.55 3.86
C LEU A 24 13.85 10.70 2.85
N LEU A 25 12.77 11.35 3.26
CA LEU A 25 11.51 11.48 2.54
C LEU A 25 11.39 12.89 1.96
N ASN A 26 10.74 12.99 0.79
CA ASN A 26 10.40 14.28 0.22
C ASN A 26 8.93 14.60 0.53
N THR A 27 8.65 15.82 0.97
CA THR A 27 7.31 16.37 1.09
C THR A 27 7.04 17.31 -0.08
N TYR A 28 5.99 17.00 -0.83
CA TYR A 28 5.56 17.75 -2.01
C TYR A 28 4.27 18.52 -1.73
N PHE A 29 4.06 19.60 -2.49
CA PHE A 29 2.84 20.40 -2.42
C PHE A 29 2.02 20.18 -3.69
N LEU A 30 0.86 19.53 -3.56
CA LEU A 30 -0.05 19.20 -4.66
C LEU A 30 -1.23 20.18 -4.64
N TYR A 31 -1.52 20.80 -5.78
CA TYR A 31 -2.63 21.73 -5.97
C TYR A 31 -3.65 21.13 -6.94
N SER A 32 -4.94 21.27 -6.65
CA SER A 32 -6.05 20.82 -7.49
C SER A 32 -7.25 21.73 -7.31
N GLY A 33 -7.55 22.57 -8.31
CA GLY A 33 -8.54 23.64 -8.15
C GLY A 33 -8.10 24.62 -7.07
N ASP A 34 -8.97 24.86 -6.09
CA ASP A 34 -8.69 25.73 -4.93
C ASP A 34 -8.05 24.97 -3.75
N ASP A 35 -7.92 23.64 -3.86
CA ASP A 35 -7.35 22.80 -2.79
C ASP A 35 -5.82 22.68 -2.90
N ALA A 36 -5.16 22.67 -1.75
CA ALA A 36 -3.73 22.41 -1.60
C ALA A 36 -3.49 21.28 -0.58
N PHE A 37 -2.61 20.34 -0.94
CA PHE A 37 -2.29 19.16 -0.15
C PHE A 37 -0.78 19.07 0.06
N GLU A 38 -0.38 18.90 1.32
CA GLU A 38 0.96 18.44 1.66
C GLU A 38 1.00 16.92 1.54
N VAL A 39 1.93 16.40 0.73
CA VAL A 39 2.02 14.96 0.44
C VAL A 39 3.45 14.48 0.62
N THR A 40 3.68 13.76 1.71
CA THR A 40 4.95 13.12 2.00
C THR A 40 5.10 11.82 1.21
N THR A 41 6.27 11.66 0.60
CA THR A 41 6.71 10.61 -0.32
C THR A 41 6.28 10.78 -1.78
N GLY A 42 7.19 10.46 -2.70
CA GLY A 42 6.90 10.45 -4.13
C GLY A 42 5.87 9.37 -4.53
N ILE A 43 5.79 8.28 -3.77
CA ILE A 43 4.79 7.22 -3.96
C ILE A 43 3.40 7.77 -3.62
N ALA A 44 3.23 8.39 -2.45
CA ALA A 44 1.95 8.96 -2.06
C ALA A 44 1.50 10.07 -3.02
N LEU A 45 2.41 10.93 -3.49
CA LEU A 45 2.08 11.96 -4.46
C LEU A 45 1.54 11.38 -5.76
N ARG A 46 2.22 10.37 -6.34
CA ARG A 46 1.72 9.68 -7.54
C ARG A 46 0.34 9.07 -7.29
N THR A 47 0.12 8.46 -6.13
CA THR A 47 -1.18 7.92 -5.73
C THR A 47 -2.23 9.03 -5.71
N ARG A 48 -2.00 10.15 -5.00
CA ARG A 48 -2.96 11.26 -4.93
C ARG A 48 -3.29 11.85 -6.30
N ILE A 49 -2.29 12.05 -7.15
CA ILE A 49 -2.51 12.52 -8.53
C ILE A 49 -3.45 11.58 -9.27
N ARG A 50 -3.20 10.26 -9.24
CA ARG A 50 -4.06 9.27 -9.90
C ARG A 50 -5.48 9.25 -9.33
N GLU A 51 -5.63 9.39 -8.02
CA GLU A 51 -6.93 9.48 -7.37
C GLU A 51 -7.76 10.65 -7.91
N LEU A 52 -7.15 11.83 -8.14
CA LEU A 52 -7.83 13.00 -8.72
C LEU A 52 -8.41 12.67 -10.10
N TYR A 53 -7.60 12.08 -10.99
CA TYR A 53 -8.06 11.69 -12.33
C TYR A 53 -9.08 10.54 -12.31
N ALA A 54 -8.94 9.59 -11.39
CA ALA A 54 -9.90 8.52 -11.23
C ALA A 54 -11.26 9.06 -10.76
N ILE A 55 -11.27 9.99 -9.79
CA ILE A 55 -12.49 10.66 -9.31
C ILE A 55 -13.17 11.40 -10.45
N ASP A 56 -12.43 12.20 -11.22
CA ASP A 56 -12.97 12.95 -12.36
C ASP A 56 -13.64 12.04 -13.38
N LYS A 57 -12.96 10.95 -13.77
CA LYS A 57 -13.53 9.93 -14.67
C LYS A 57 -14.78 9.26 -14.12
N LEU A 58 -14.76 8.87 -12.84
CA LEU A 58 -15.91 8.22 -12.20
C LEU A 58 -17.12 9.17 -12.08
N ARG A 59 -16.88 10.46 -11.90
CA ARG A 59 -17.93 11.49 -11.92
C ARG A 59 -18.51 11.65 -13.31
N ALA A 60 -17.66 11.74 -14.34
CA ALA A 60 -18.12 11.81 -15.73
C ALA A 60 -18.95 10.57 -16.12
N MET A 61 -18.53 9.37 -15.71
CA MET A 61 -19.30 8.14 -15.91
C MET A 61 -20.68 8.20 -15.23
N SER A 62 -20.74 8.71 -13.99
CA SER A 62 -21.97 8.84 -13.21
C SER A 62 -22.99 9.82 -13.78
N GLN A 63 -22.58 10.69 -14.72
CA GLN A 63 -23.44 11.70 -15.34
C GLN A 63 -24.10 11.23 -16.65
N THR A 64 -23.86 10.00 -17.08
CA THR A 64 -24.37 9.46 -18.36
C THR A 64 -25.79 8.90 -18.27
N ASP A 65 -26.54 8.93 -19.36
CA ASP A 65 -27.86 8.29 -19.46
C ASP A 65 -27.77 6.77 -19.26
N GLU A 66 -26.69 6.16 -19.73
CA GLU A 66 -26.36 4.75 -19.51
C GLU A 66 -26.24 4.45 -18.02
N PHE A 67 -25.57 5.31 -17.26
CA PHE A 67 -25.46 5.18 -15.82
C PHE A 67 -26.83 5.30 -15.13
N ALA A 68 -27.65 6.28 -15.53
CA ALA A 68 -29.00 6.44 -14.98
C ALA A 68 -29.88 5.18 -15.24
N LYS A 69 -29.82 4.63 -16.46
CA LYS A 69 -30.51 3.38 -16.82
C LYS A 69 -29.97 2.19 -16.03
N ALA A 70 -28.66 2.12 -15.83
CA ALA A 70 -28.01 1.06 -15.06
C ALA A 70 -28.45 1.07 -13.59
N MET A 71 -28.48 2.24 -12.96
CA MET A 71 -28.96 2.41 -11.59
C MET A 71 -30.45 2.09 -11.46
N ALA A 72 -31.28 2.51 -12.43
CA ALA A 72 -32.70 2.15 -12.45
C ALA A 72 -32.91 0.62 -12.55
N ASN A 73 -32.10 -0.08 -13.35
CA ASN A 73 -32.15 -1.54 -13.47
C ASN A 73 -31.63 -2.25 -12.21
N ALA A 74 -30.54 -1.75 -11.61
CA ALA A 74 -30.02 -2.25 -10.34
C ALA A 74 -31.07 -2.13 -9.22
N GLY A 75 -31.82 -1.02 -9.16
CA GLY A 75 -32.91 -0.81 -8.20
C GLY A 75 -34.15 -1.69 -8.42
N ARG A 76 -34.36 -2.22 -9.63
CA ARG A 76 -35.47 -3.17 -9.92
C ARG A 76 -35.20 -4.58 -9.43
N GLN A 77 -33.93 -4.96 -9.22
CA GLN A 77 -33.56 -6.18 -8.51
C GLN A 77 -33.86 -5.98 -7.01
N LYS A 78 -35.10 -6.26 -6.61
CA LYS A 78 -35.58 -6.10 -5.23
C LYS A 78 -34.72 -6.87 -4.23
N VAL A 79 -33.99 -6.15 -3.39
CA VAL A 79 -33.79 -6.54 -1.99
C VAL A 79 -34.59 -5.54 -1.18
N GLN A 80 -35.59 -6.03 -0.43
CA GLN A 80 -36.28 -5.23 0.59
C GLN A 80 -35.23 -4.62 1.52
N SER A 81 -34.90 -3.35 1.26
CA SER A 81 -33.84 -2.65 1.97
C SER A 81 -34.48 -1.91 3.13
N VAL A 82 -34.13 -2.33 4.35
CA VAL A 82 -34.39 -1.60 5.58
C VAL A 82 -33.79 -0.21 5.41
N VAL A 83 -34.68 0.78 5.31
CA VAL A 83 -34.39 2.19 5.56
C VAL A 83 -33.92 2.28 7.01
N GLY A 84 -32.64 2.56 7.21
CA GLY A 84 -32.08 2.74 8.56
C GLY A 84 -30.61 2.37 8.66
N LEU A 85 -29.73 3.02 7.89
CA LEU A 85 -28.29 3.12 8.21
C LEU A 85 -27.55 4.19 7.39
N VAL A 86 -28.27 5.14 6.81
CA VAL A 86 -27.68 6.32 6.16
C VAL A 86 -28.59 7.51 6.44
N GLU A 87 -28.71 7.89 7.70
CA GLU A 87 -29.19 9.22 8.06
C GLU A 87 -28.13 9.88 8.93
N ASP A 88 -27.64 11.00 8.39
CA ASP A 88 -26.67 11.96 8.93
C ASP A 88 -25.16 11.66 8.78
N PRO A 89 -24.56 11.97 7.61
CA PRO A 89 -23.11 11.98 7.44
C PRO A 89 -22.42 13.29 7.89
N PHE A 90 -23.11 14.30 8.45
CA PHE A 90 -22.50 15.59 8.79
C PHE A 90 -22.67 16.06 10.26
N GLY A 91 -23.19 15.21 11.14
CA GLY A 91 -23.44 15.55 12.54
C GLY A 91 -22.35 15.22 13.57
N THR A 92 -21.04 15.23 13.28
CA THR A 92 -20.03 15.20 14.37
C THR A 92 -18.68 15.82 13.98
N ILE A 93 -18.64 17.14 13.85
CA ILE A 93 -17.39 17.91 13.90
C ILE A 93 -17.18 18.40 15.33
N LYS A 94 -16.52 17.59 16.17
CA LYS A 94 -15.84 18.08 17.38
C LYS A 94 -14.56 17.28 17.61
N ARG A 95 -13.43 17.90 17.24
CA ARG A 95 -12.05 17.71 17.75
C ARG A 95 -11.82 16.37 18.48
N VAL A 96 -11.47 15.33 17.73
CA VAL A 96 -10.95 14.05 18.24
C VAL A 96 -9.55 13.86 17.67
N PRO A 97 -8.54 13.43 18.44
CA PRO A 97 -7.21 13.15 17.91
C PRO A 97 -7.32 12.06 16.82
N MET A 98 -6.70 12.29 15.67
CA MET A 98 -6.71 11.36 14.54
C MET A 98 -5.86 10.13 14.88
N GLY A 99 -6.49 9.07 15.35
CA GLY A 99 -5.82 7.80 15.57
C GLY A 99 -6.74 6.81 16.28
N ALA A 100 -7.12 5.73 15.60
CA ALA A 100 -7.72 4.50 16.13
C ALA A 100 -9.15 4.53 16.74
N SER A 101 -9.75 5.66 17.12
CA SER A 101 -11.03 5.63 17.88
C SER A 101 -12.28 5.18 17.10
N ARG A 102 -12.26 5.15 15.76
CA ARG A 102 -13.44 4.77 14.93
C ARG A 102 -13.57 3.28 14.62
N PHE A 103 -12.59 2.44 15.01
CA PHE A 103 -12.50 1.05 14.55
C PHE A 103 -12.83 -0.02 15.61
N PHE A 104 -13.12 0.36 16.85
CA PHE A 104 -13.48 -0.60 17.92
C PHE A 104 -14.89 -1.22 17.79
N GLY A 105 -15.68 -0.84 16.78
CA GLY A 105 -17.12 -1.16 16.73
C GLY A 105 -17.56 -2.43 16.00
N ARG A 106 -16.69 -3.21 15.33
CA ARG A 106 -17.15 -4.38 14.54
C ARG A 106 -16.23 -5.61 14.60
N ILE A 107 -15.77 -5.98 15.79
CA ILE A 107 -15.13 -7.29 15.99
C ILE A 107 -16.12 -8.13 16.81
N GLY A 108 -16.95 -8.96 16.15
CA GLY A 108 -17.86 -9.85 16.88
C GLY A 108 -18.99 -10.58 16.13
N GLU A 109 -19.28 -10.31 14.86
CA GLU A 109 -20.41 -10.97 14.17
C GLU A 109 -20.02 -11.49 12.79
N GLY A 110 -19.39 -12.66 12.76
CA GLY A 110 -19.17 -13.43 11.53
C GLY A 110 -19.22 -14.95 11.73
N LEU A 111 -19.54 -15.42 12.94
CA LEU A 111 -19.55 -16.84 13.29
C LEU A 111 -20.88 -17.26 13.91
N LYS A 112 -21.96 -17.18 13.14
CA LYS A 112 -23.14 -18.06 13.33
C LYS A 112 -23.68 -18.45 11.96
N GLY A 113 -23.50 -19.73 11.63
CA GLY A 113 -24.08 -20.35 10.44
C GLY A 113 -25.58 -20.52 10.62
N GLY A 114 -26.34 -19.98 9.67
CA GLY A 114 -27.80 -20.14 9.58
C GLY A 114 -28.28 -19.66 8.22
N ARG A 115 -27.88 -20.35 7.14
CA ARG A 115 -28.25 -19.99 5.76
C ARG A 115 -29.77 -19.92 5.60
N THR A 116 -30.28 -18.71 5.39
CA THR A 116 -31.63 -18.47 4.84
C THR A 116 -31.49 -18.05 3.37
N GLU A 117 -32.43 -18.40 2.48
CA GLU A 117 -32.34 -18.15 1.03
C GLU A 117 -32.10 -16.67 0.65
N GLY A 118 -32.50 -15.72 1.51
CA GLY A 118 -32.22 -14.29 1.33
C GLY A 118 -30.76 -13.88 1.56
N GLU A 119 -30.02 -14.60 2.39
CA GLU A 119 -28.59 -14.33 2.66
C GLU A 119 -27.72 -14.64 1.44
N GLY A 120 -28.06 -15.68 0.68
CA GLY A 120 -27.31 -16.08 -0.51
C GLY A 120 -27.28 -14.99 -1.58
N ASN A 121 -28.43 -14.38 -1.88
CA ASN A 121 -28.55 -13.29 -2.85
C ASN A 121 -27.87 -12.00 -2.35
N MET A 122 -27.98 -11.71 -1.05
CA MET A 122 -27.31 -10.55 -0.44
C MET A 122 -25.78 -10.71 -0.48
N VAL A 123 -25.25 -11.87 -0.10
CA VAL A 123 -23.81 -12.16 -0.16
C VAL A 123 -23.29 -12.12 -1.61
N GLN A 124 -24.04 -12.67 -2.57
CA GLN A 124 -23.69 -12.60 -3.99
C GLN A 124 -23.67 -11.15 -4.51
N SER A 125 -24.65 -10.32 -4.12
CA SER A 125 -24.69 -8.92 -4.53
C SER A 125 -23.51 -8.11 -3.97
N VAL A 126 -23.15 -8.31 -2.70
CA VAL A 126 -21.99 -7.66 -2.05
C VAL A 126 -20.68 -8.12 -2.69
N THR A 127 -20.58 -9.41 -3.00
CA THR A 127 -19.41 -9.98 -3.71
C THR A 127 -19.30 -9.42 -5.12
N GLY A 128 -20.42 -9.28 -5.84
CA GLY A 128 -20.50 -8.68 -7.17
C GLY A 128 -20.04 -7.21 -7.18
N ILE A 129 -20.51 -6.41 -6.23
CA ILE A 129 -20.10 -5.00 -6.07
C ILE A 129 -18.61 -4.92 -5.74
N SER A 130 -18.12 -5.77 -4.83
CA SER A 130 -16.71 -5.75 -4.43
C SER A 130 -15.78 -6.10 -5.59
N LYS A 131 -16.13 -7.14 -6.38
CA LYS A 131 -15.38 -7.51 -7.59
C LYS A 131 -15.41 -6.42 -8.66
N ALA A 132 -16.58 -5.79 -8.88
CA ALA A 132 -16.71 -4.67 -9.81
C ALA A 132 -15.87 -3.47 -9.36
N LYS A 133 -15.87 -3.15 -8.07
CA LYS A 133 -15.05 -2.08 -7.47
C LYS A 133 -13.57 -2.32 -7.67
N THR A 134 -13.07 -3.52 -7.35
CA THR A 134 -11.66 -3.89 -7.56
C THR A 134 -11.28 -3.82 -9.04
N THR A 135 -12.11 -4.37 -9.92
CA THR A 135 -11.86 -4.32 -11.37
C THR A 135 -11.81 -2.90 -11.90
N LEU A 136 -12.73 -2.04 -11.46
CA LEU A 136 -12.79 -0.63 -11.85
C LEU A 136 -11.58 0.16 -11.33
N ALA A 137 -11.23 -0.01 -10.05
CA ALA A 137 -10.08 0.62 -9.43
C ALA A 137 -8.78 0.25 -10.16
N VAL A 138 -8.58 -1.04 -10.47
CA VAL A 138 -7.42 -1.53 -11.24
C VAL A 138 -7.34 -0.88 -12.61
N LYS A 139 -8.46 -0.81 -13.34
CA LYS A 139 -8.51 -0.16 -14.67
C LYS A 139 -8.21 1.33 -14.62
N LEU A 140 -8.60 2.00 -13.53
CA LEU A 140 -8.32 3.41 -13.29
C LEU A 140 -6.94 3.67 -12.69
N GLY A 141 -6.18 2.61 -12.38
CA GLY A 141 -4.87 2.77 -11.76
C GLY A 141 -4.93 3.29 -10.32
N VAL A 142 -5.91 2.84 -9.54
CA VAL A 142 -6.02 3.23 -8.13
C VAL A 142 -6.23 2.01 -7.24
N SER A 143 -5.86 2.15 -5.98
CA SER A 143 -6.13 1.09 -5.00
C SER A 143 -7.63 1.02 -4.71
N PRO A 144 -8.25 -0.17 -4.74
CA PRO A 144 -9.64 -0.34 -4.28
C PRO A 144 -9.78 -0.07 -2.78
N TYR A 145 -8.68 -0.01 -2.04
CA TYR A 145 -8.59 0.27 -0.61
C TYR A 145 -7.98 1.64 -0.30
N SER A 146 -7.96 2.57 -1.26
CA SER A 146 -7.53 3.96 -1.01
C SER A 146 -8.27 4.59 0.18
N TYR A 147 -7.56 5.37 0.99
CA TYR A 147 -8.14 6.15 2.09
C TYR A 147 -8.84 7.44 1.62
N ASN A 148 -8.78 7.77 0.33
CA ASN A 148 -9.50 8.91 -0.23
C ASN A 148 -11.00 8.63 -0.25
N GLN A 149 -11.74 9.30 0.64
CA GLN A 149 -13.17 9.04 0.85
C GLN A 149 -14.00 9.33 -0.40
N GLU A 150 -13.64 10.37 -1.17
CA GLU A 150 -14.35 10.69 -2.41
C GLU A 150 -14.09 9.62 -3.46
N LEU A 151 -12.85 9.15 -3.61
CA LEU A 151 -12.58 8.04 -4.52
C LEU A 151 -13.35 6.78 -4.09
N GLN A 152 -13.36 6.46 -2.80
CA GLN A 152 -14.10 5.30 -2.27
C GLN A 152 -15.60 5.40 -2.55
N HIS A 153 -16.17 6.58 -2.40
CA HIS A 153 -17.57 6.87 -2.70
C HIS A 153 -17.87 6.68 -4.19
N GLN A 154 -17.10 7.33 -5.07
CA GLN A 154 -17.27 7.25 -6.52
C GLN A 154 -17.07 5.85 -7.08
N LEU A 155 -16.06 5.12 -6.58
CA LEU A 155 -15.84 3.71 -6.95
C LEU A 155 -17.02 2.83 -6.53
N THR A 156 -17.58 3.06 -5.34
CA THR A 156 -18.69 2.24 -4.82
C THR A 156 -19.97 2.48 -5.60
N ILE A 157 -20.29 3.73 -5.94
CA ILE A 157 -21.46 4.08 -6.75
C ILE A 157 -21.36 3.47 -8.15
N ASN A 158 -20.22 3.63 -8.82
CA ASN A 158 -20.00 3.05 -10.15
C ASN A 158 -19.98 1.52 -10.13
N ALA A 159 -19.37 0.91 -9.11
CA ALA A 159 -19.36 -0.54 -8.97
C ALA A 159 -20.77 -1.13 -8.82
N ARG A 160 -21.69 -0.45 -8.12
CA ARG A 160 -23.10 -0.86 -8.02
C ARG A 160 -23.79 -0.81 -9.38
N ALA A 161 -23.59 0.24 -10.16
CA ALA A 161 -24.15 0.36 -11.51
C ALA A 161 -23.62 -0.74 -12.46
N ILE A 162 -22.33 -1.09 -12.36
CA ILE A 162 -21.71 -2.18 -13.12
C ILE A 162 -22.28 -3.54 -12.69
N ALA A 163 -22.32 -3.81 -11.38
CA ALA A 163 -22.82 -5.08 -10.85
C ALA A 163 -24.32 -5.31 -11.16
N GLY A 164 -25.11 -4.22 -11.25
CA GLY A 164 -26.50 -4.25 -11.69
C GLY A 164 -26.72 -4.52 -13.19
N GLY A 165 -25.65 -4.72 -13.97
CA GLY A 165 -25.71 -5.18 -15.36
C GLY A 165 -25.98 -4.08 -16.40
N GLY A 166 -25.92 -2.80 -16.03
CA GLY A 166 -26.28 -1.70 -16.93
C GLY A 166 -25.12 -0.83 -17.45
N LEU A 167 -23.94 -0.89 -16.84
CA LEU A 167 -22.80 -0.03 -17.22
C LEU A 167 -21.65 -0.87 -17.81
N VAL A 168 -21.31 -0.64 -19.07
CA VAL A 168 -20.14 -1.27 -19.73
C VAL A 168 -18.89 -0.45 -19.42
N VAL A 169 -17.85 -1.11 -18.90
CA VAL A 169 -16.61 -0.49 -18.41
C VAL A 169 -15.71 0.08 -19.55
N SER A 170 -16.16 0.07 -20.81
CA SER A 170 -15.40 0.58 -21.96
C SER A 170 -15.13 2.08 -21.88
N ALA A 171 -15.99 2.85 -21.20
CA ALA A 171 -15.76 4.28 -20.95
C ALA A 171 -14.57 4.54 -20.00
N ALA A 172 -14.29 3.63 -19.04
CA ALA A 172 -13.18 3.78 -18.09
C ALA A 172 -11.79 3.53 -18.72
N THR A 173 -11.75 2.91 -19.91
CA THR A 173 -10.51 2.59 -20.65
C THR A 173 -10.07 3.67 -21.63
N ALA A 174 -10.84 4.75 -21.81
CA ALA A 174 -10.34 5.91 -22.54
C ALA A 174 -9.09 6.43 -21.82
N ALA A 175 -7.93 6.43 -22.48
CA ALA A 175 -6.68 6.90 -21.89
C ALA A 175 -6.91 8.28 -21.26
N VAL A 176 -6.47 8.49 -20.01
CA VAL A 176 -6.22 9.86 -19.55
C VAL A 176 -5.13 10.33 -20.50
N GLY A 177 -5.39 11.28 -21.40
CA GLY A 177 -4.31 11.84 -22.21
C GLY A 177 -3.22 12.40 -21.29
N GLY A 178 -1.95 12.10 -21.57
CA GLY A 178 -0.80 12.55 -20.79
C GLY A 178 -0.26 11.49 -19.81
N ALA A 179 0.80 11.85 -19.07
CA ALA A 179 1.55 10.95 -18.19
C ALA A 179 0.78 10.37 -16.99
N ALA A 180 -0.41 10.90 -16.70
CA ALA A 180 -1.34 10.30 -15.74
C ALA A 180 -2.08 9.07 -16.28
N GLY A 181 -1.95 8.77 -17.58
CA GLY A 181 -2.63 7.68 -18.30
C GLY A 181 -1.90 6.35 -18.33
N ASP A 182 -0.71 6.24 -17.73
CA ASP A 182 -0.02 4.96 -17.62
C ASP A 182 -0.87 3.98 -16.79
N VAL A 183 -1.48 3.01 -17.49
CA VAL A 183 -2.15 1.85 -16.90
C VAL A 183 -1.11 1.11 -16.08
N ILE A 184 -1.27 1.20 -14.77
CA ILE A 184 -0.11 1.21 -13.89
C ILE A 184 0.44 -0.20 -13.66
N SER A 185 1.77 -0.24 -13.59
CA SER A 185 2.52 -1.06 -12.63
C SER A 185 2.19 -0.71 -11.15
N VAL A 186 0.90 -0.72 -10.74
CA VAL A 186 0.44 -0.19 -9.42
C VAL A 186 1.20 -0.82 -8.28
N LEU A 187 1.47 -2.09 -8.46
CA LEU A 187 2.14 -2.94 -7.53
C LEU A 187 3.38 -3.36 -8.31
N ASN A 188 4.57 -3.01 -7.84
CA ASN A 188 5.79 -3.55 -8.45
C ASN A 188 5.97 -5.02 -8.03
N VAL A 189 4.97 -5.82 -8.34
CA VAL A 189 4.81 -7.23 -8.00
C VAL A 189 4.69 -8.03 -9.28
N ASN A 190 4.96 -9.33 -9.19
CA ASN A 190 4.85 -10.22 -10.34
C ASN A 190 3.37 -10.40 -10.77
N GLN A 191 3.17 -10.84 -12.02
CA GLN A 191 1.84 -11.01 -12.62
C GLN A 191 0.95 -11.98 -11.83
N THR A 192 1.52 -13.04 -11.25
CA THR A 192 0.78 -14.01 -10.44
C THR A 192 0.20 -13.35 -9.19
N LEU A 193 1.01 -12.62 -8.43
CA LEU A 193 0.55 -11.89 -7.25
C LEU A 193 -0.49 -10.83 -7.64
N GLN A 194 -0.27 -10.11 -8.74
CA GLN A 194 -1.25 -9.14 -9.24
C GLN A 194 -2.61 -9.81 -9.54
N GLN A 195 -2.61 -10.97 -10.21
CA GLN A 195 -3.84 -11.71 -10.47
C GLN A 195 -4.51 -12.20 -9.18
N THR A 196 -3.75 -12.67 -8.20
CA THR A 196 -4.29 -13.03 -6.88
C THR A 196 -4.96 -11.84 -6.21
N LEU A 197 -4.30 -10.69 -6.15
CA LEU A 197 -4.81 -9.48 -5.51
C LEU A 197 -6.11 -8.96 -6.16
N VAL A 198 -6.21 -9.05 -7.47
CA VAL A 198 -7.38 -8.57 -8.22
C VAL A 198 -8.56 -9.54 -8.17
N ASN A 199 -8.30 -10.85 -8.13
CA ASN A 199 -9.34 -11.87 -8.25
C ASN A 199 -9.84 -12.42 -6.89
N SER A 200 -9.14 -12.12 -5.80
CA SER A 200 -9.48 -12.61 -4.46
C SER A 200 -10.28 -11.58 -3.65
N THR A 201 -11.16 -12.07 -2.78
CA THR A 201 -11.81 -11.23 -1.77
C THR A 201 -10.84 -10.92 -0.61
N PRO A 202 -11.11 -9.89 0.23
CA PRO A 202 -10.31 -9.64 1.43
C PRO A 202 -10.15 -10.87 2.34
N ASP A 203 -11.20 -11.69 2.48
CA ASP A 203 -11.16 -12.88 3.31
C ASP A 203 -10.31 -13.99 2.68
N ASP A 204 -10.40 -14.17 1.35
CA ASP A 204 -9.53 -15.11 0.63
C ASP A 204 -8.06 -14.72 0.77
N LEU A 205 -7.74 -13.41 0.65
CA LEU A 205 -6.40 -12.88 0.85
C LEU A 205 -5.93 -13.11 2.29
N ARG A 206 -6.79 -12.89 3.29
CA ARG A 206 -6.44 -13.14 4.70
C ARG A 206 -6.19 -14.63 4.97
N ILE A 207 -6.98 -15.54 4.39
CA ILE A 207 -6.76 -16.98 4.47
C ILE A 207 -5.41 -17.36 3.85
N LEU A 208 -5.12 -16.81 2.66
CA LEU A 208 -3.85 -17.00 1.97
C LEU A 208 -2.66 -16.51 2.81
N ASN A 209 -2.78 -15.32 3.42
CA ASN A 209 -1.73 -14.74 4.23
C ASN A 209 -1.48 -15.56 5.50
N ARG A 210 -2.53 -15.99 6.22
CA ARG A 210 -2.39 -16.90 7.37
C ARG A 210 -1.65 -18.17 6.99
N LYS A 211 -2.01 -18.79 5.86
CA LYS A 211 -1.34 -20.01 5.38
C LYS A 211 0.15 -19.79 5.14
N LYS A 212 0.53 -18.68 4.50
CA LYS A 212 1.94 -18.33 4.27
C LYS A 212 2.68 -18.09 5.59
N LEU A 213 2.11 -17.30 6.49
CA LEU A 213 2.71 -17.00 7.79
C LEU A 213 2.91 -18.28 8.64
N PHE A 214 1.92 -19.17 8.68
CA PHE A 214 2.05 -20.44 9.40
C PHE A 214 3.12 -21.36 8.81
N SER A 215 3.30 -21.34 7.48
CA SER A 215 4.38 -22.10 6.84
C SER A 215 5.79 -21.57 7.19
N LEU A 216 5.89 -20.33 7.68
CA LEU A 216 7.12 -19.72 8.17
C LEU A 216 7.30 -19.87 9.69
N GLY A 217 6.39 -20.57 10.38
CA GLY A 217 6.45 -20.77 11.83
C GLY A 217 5.80 -19.66 12.68
N VAL A 218 5.17 -18.66 12.06
CA VAL A 218 4.50 -17.57 12.78
C VAL A 218 3.29 -18.11 13.54
N THR A 219 3.10 -17.65 14.78
CA THR A 219 1.96 -18.06 15.60
C THR A 219 0.64 -17.47 15.07
N ARG A 220 -0.50 -18.03 15.50
CA ARG A 220 -1.81 -17.43 15.19
C ARG A 220 -1.92 -16.01 15.73
N GLU A 221 -1.45 -15.78 16.95
CA GLU A 221 -1.53 -14.47 17.60
C GLU A 221 -0.76 -13.41 16.82
N ASP A 222 0.49 -13.68 16.46
CA ASP A 222 1.33 -12.75 15.68
C ASP A 222 0.78 -12.53 14.26
N ALA A 223 0.28 -13.59 13.62
CA ALA A 223 -0.34 -13.47 12.31
C ALA A 223 -1.61 -12.61 12.37
N ASP A 224 -2.48 -12.83 13.35
CA ASP A 224 -3.72 -12.06 13.50
C ASP A 224 -3.43 -10.62 13.93
N ALA A 225 -2.36 -10.36 14.68
CA ALA A 225 -1.93 -9.00 15.02
C ALA A 225 -1.65 -8.16 13.77
N LEU A 226 -0.98 -8.71 12.76
CA LEU A 226 -0.78 -8.04 11.48
C LEU A 226 -2.06 -7.99 10.64
N LEU A 227 -2.74 -9.13 10.46
CA LEU A 227 -3.85 -9.27 9.49
C LEU A 227 -5.17 -8.62 9.89
N MET A 228 -5.24 -8.14 11.13
CA MET A 228 -6.34 -7.37 11.68
C MET A 228 -5.92 -5.92 11.95
N HIS A 229 -4.70 -5.54 11.58
CA HIS A 229 -4.16 -4.22 11.90
C HIS A 229 -4.82 -3.14 11.02
N PRO A 230 -5.32 -2.04 11.62
CA PRO A 230 -6.20 -1.09 10.92
C PRO A 230 -5.51 -0.34 9.78
N TRP A 231 -4.19 -0.21 9.82
CA TRP A 231 -3.43 0.54 8.82
C TRP A 231 -2.97 -0.27 7.62
N TYR A 232 -3.03 -1.61 7.68
CA TYR A 232 -2.70 -2.44 6.53
C TYR A 232 -3.97 -2.72 5.73
N SER A 233 -3.95 -2.35 4.45
CA SER A 233 -5.00 -2.77 3.54
C SER A 233 -4.84 -4.26 3.19
N PRO A 234 -5.89 -4.98 2.75
CA PRO A 234 -5.76 -6.36 2.32
C PRO A 234 -4.68 -6.59 1.26
N TRP A 235 -4.44 -5.61 0.38
CA TRP A 235 -3.35 -5.67 -0.60
C TRP A 235 -1.99 -5.47 0.07
N THR A 236 -1.85 -4.47 0.93
CA THR A 236 -0.60 -4.18 1.66
C THR A 236 -0.15 -5.38 2.50
N GLU A 237 -1.07 -5.98 3.27
CA GLU A 237 -0.79 -7.20 4.03
C GLU A 237 -0.31 -8.33 3.12
N THR A 238 -1.01 -8.55 2.01
CA THR A 238 -0.70 -9.66 1.11
C THR A 238 0.64 -9.48 0.41
N ILE A 239 0.99 -8.26 0.02
CA ILE A 239 2.25 -7.96 -0.65
C ILE A 239 3.42 -8.10 0.34
N LEU A 240 3.26 -7.59 1.56
CA LEU A 240 4.23 -7.76 2.65
C LEU A 240 4.45 -9.24 2.95
N VAL A 241 3.36 -10.01 3.16
CA VAL A 241 3.43 -11.43 3.48
C VAL A 241 3.98 -12.25 2.31
N ASP A 242 3.69 -11.90 1.06
CA ASP A 242 4.29 -12.53 -0.11
C ASP A 242 5.81 -12.31 -0.15
N ALA A 243 6.27 -11.08 0.08
CA ALA A 243 7.69 -10.77 0.13
C ALA A 243 8.42 -11.58 1.22
N LEU A 244 7.86 -11.66 2.43
CA LEU A 244 8.42 -12.49 3.52
C LEU A 244 8.38 -13.99 3.19
N SER A 245 7.29 -14.46 2.58
CA SER A 245 7.17 -15.85 2.13
C SER A 245 8.21 -16.21 1.06
N ASN A 246 8.56 -15.28 0.18
CA ASN A 246 9.60 -15.47 -0.84
C ASN A 246 11.01 -15.49 -0.23
N ILE A 247 11.21 -14.91 0.96
CA ILE A 247 12.46 -15.02 1.72
C ILE A 247 12.55 -16.41 2.39
N GLY A 248 11.42 -16.94 2.88
CA GLY A 248 11.35 -18.29 3.46
C GLY A 248 11.96 -18.42 4.85
N VAL A 249 12.11 -17.30 5.56
CA VAL A 249 12.66 -17.22 6.93
C VAL A 249 11.57 -16.74 7.87
N ASP A 250 11.58 -17.22 9.11
CA ASP A 250 10.66 -16.78 10.16
C ASP A 250 10.68 -15.23 10.31
N PRO A 251 9.57 -14.54 10.02
CA PRO A 251 9.50 -13.09 10.06
C PRO A 251 8.97 -12.55 11.40
N THR A 252 8.81 -13.35 12.45
CA THR A 252 8.16 -12.92 13.70
C THR A 252 8.75 -11.62 14.26
N ALA A 253 10.08 -11.46 14.24
CA ALA A 253 10.75 -10.23 14.65
C ALA A 253 10.41 -9.01 13.77
N PHE A 254 10.24 -9.22 12.46
CA PHE A 254 9.76 -8.19 11.52
C PHE A 254 8.34 -7.76 11.88
N LEU A 255 7.45 -8.73 12.09
CA LEU A 255 6.03 -8.51 12.35
C LEU A 255 5.81 -7.73 13.65
N ALA A 256 6.61 -7.99 14.68
CA ALA A 256 6.54 -7.28 15.95
C ALA A 256 6.72 -5.75 15.80
N ASP A 257 7.57 -5.31 14.86
CA ASP A 257 7.73 -3.89 14.55
C ASP A 257 6.69 -3.40 13.54
N ALA A 258 6.34 -4.22 12.54
CA ALA A 258 5.32 -3.88 11.56
C ALA A 258 3.95 -3.58 12.21
N CYS A 259 3.59 -4.31 13.27
CA CYS A 259 2.36 -4.11 14.04
C CYS A 259 2.36 -2.83 14.91
N LYS A 260 3.44 -2.04 14.91
CA LYS A 260 3.50 -0.73 15.58
C LYS A 260 3.14 0.44 14.65
N ALA A 261 2.78 0.16 13.40
CA ALA A 261 2.37 1.17 12.44
C ALA A 261 1.23 2.04 13.00
N LEU A 262 1.35 3.37 12.89
CA LEU A 262 0.37 4.34 13.38
C LEU A 262 -0.37 5.06 12.24
N THR A 263 0.10 4.86 11.01
CA THR A 263 -0.44 5.47 9.79
C THR A 263 -0.40 4.49 8.62
N GLU A 264 -1.15 4.80 7.55
CA GLU A 264 -1.03 4.11 6.26
C GLU A 264 0.41 4.17 5.72
N GLN A 265 1.11 5.29 5.92
CA GLN A 265 2.49 5.46 5.47
C GLN A 265 3.44 4.51 6.19
N ASP A 266 3.24 4.26 7.48
CA ASP A 266 4.01 3.27 8.23
C ASP A 266 3.78 1.85 7.68
N ALA A 267 2.52 1.50 7.38
CA ALA A 267 2.18 0.20 6.82
C ALA A 267 2.83 -0.02 5.43
N ILE A 268 2.78 1.01 4.57
CA ILE A 268 3.49 0.99 3.28
C ILE A 268 5.00 0.90 3.50
N TYR A 269 5.56 1.65 4.46
CA TYR A 269 6.99 1.59 4.78
C TYR A 269 7.43 0.16 5.11
N PHE A 270 6.70 -0.56 5.96
CA PHE A 270 7.00 -1.97 6.25
C PHE A 270 6.79 -2.89 5.04
N GLU A 271 5.75 -2.69 4.22
CA GLU A 271 5.62 -3.43 2.95
C GLU A 271 6.89 -3.28 2.08
N ARG A 272 7.39 -2.04 1.97
CA ARG A 272 8.61 -1.73 1.19
C ARG A 272 9.85 -2.37 1.80
N LEU A 273 10.02 -2.36 3.11
CA LEU A 273 11.15 -3.03 3.76
C LEU A 273 11.17 -4.53 3.42
N ALA A 274 10.02 -5.20 3.52
CA ALA A 274 9.91 -6.62 3.17
C ALA A 274 10.28 -6.89 1.70
N GLN A 275 9.81 -6.04 0.78
CA GLN A 275 10.16 -6.14 -0.65
C GLN A 275 11.67 -5.93 -0.90
N ILE A 276 12.30 -4.96 -0.22
CA ILE A 276 13.75 -4.70 -0.34
C ILE A 276 14.53 -5.94 0.13
N LEU A 277 14.16 -6.52 1.28
CA LEU A 277 14.80 -7.73 1.80
C LEU A 277 14.60 -8.93 0.86
N ALA A 278 13.40 -9.11 0.31
CA ALA A 278 13.13 -10.14 -0.69
C ALA A 278 13.97 -9.95 -1.96
N ARG A 279 14.15 -8.70 -2.39
CA ARG A 279 15.03 -8.37 -3.52
C ARG A 279 16.48 -8.71 -3.23
N TYR A 280 17.00 -8.38 -2.05
CA TYR A 280 18.34 -8.78 -1.62
C TYR A 280 18.48 -10.31 -1.64
N HIS A 281 17.52 -11.02 -1.03
CA HIS A 281 17.49 -12.48 -0.95
C HIS A 281 17.60 -13.17 -2.32
N VAL A 282 16.99 -12.58 -3.34
CA VAL A 282 16.98 -13.13 -4.70
C VAL A 282 18.22 -12.70 -5.50
N SER A 283 18.63 -11.45 -5.39
CA SER A 283 19.62 -10.86 -6.32
C SER A 283 21.06 -10.83 -5.81
N LYS A 284 21.28 -10.99 -4.50
CA LYS A 284 22.61 -10.90 -3.89
C LYS A 284 23.00 -12.13 -3.08
N ALA A 285 22.32 -12.39 -1.97
CA ALA A 285 22.65 -13.53 -1.10
C ALA A 285 21.42 -13.97 -0.31
N LYS A 286 21.29 -15.28 -0.09
CA LYS A 286 20.18 -15.85 0.67
C LYS A 286 20.20 -15.35 2.10
N LEU A 287 19.07 -14.82 2.56
CA LEU A 287 18.83 -14.49 3.96
C LEU A 287 18.58 -15.77 4.75
N ARG A 288 19.13 -15.84 5.96
CA ARG A 288 18.98 -16.99 6.89
C ARG A 288 18.25 -16.64 8.17
N ALA A 289 18.16 -15.36 8.53
CA ALA A 289 17.46 -14.90 9.71
C ALA A 289 17.00 -13.44 9.55
N ILE A 290 15.88 -13.08 10.19
CA ILE A 290 15.39 -11.71 10.29
C ILE A 290 15.36 -11.35 11.78
N HIS A 291 15.90 -10.18 12.13
CA HIS A 291 16.06 -9.71 13.50
C HIS A 291 15.72 -8.24 13.62
N VAL A 292 15.63 -7.76 14.86
CA VAL A 292 15.62 -6.34 15.18
C VAL A 292 16.91 -6.03 15.91
N GLU A 293 17.74 -5.16 15.33
CA GLU A 293 19.02 -4.74 15.88
C GLU A 293 19.08 -3.22 15.88
N SER A 294 19.52 -2.62 17.00
CA SER A 294 19.52 -1.16 17.18
C SER A 294 18.18 -0.50 16.77
N ARG A 295 17.05 -1.10 17.16
CA ARG A 295 15.68 -0.63 16.84
C ARG A 295 15.34 -0.58 15.35
N ALA A 296 16.09 -1.31 14.51
CA ALA A 296 15.83 -1.43 13.10
C ALA A 296 15.67 -2.90 12.72
N VAL A 297 14.63 -3.18 11.93
CA VAL A 297 14.48 -4.47 11.29
C VAL A 297 15.64 -4.68 10.32
N CYS A 298 16.31 -5.81 10.45
CA CYS A 298 17.44 -6.20 9.62
C CYS A 298 17.40 -7.71 9.35
N ALA A 299 18.20 -8.15 8.39
CA ALA A 299 18.34 -9.56 8.09
C ALA A 299 19.80 -9.97 8.09
N ARG A 300 20.07 -11.23 8.45
CA ARG A 300 21.38 -11.83 8.32
C ARG A 300 21.41 -12.70 7.07
N ASP A 301 22.39 -12.50 6.22
CA ASP A 301 22.59 -13.37 5.06
C ASP A 301 23.47 -14.58 5.38
N THR A 302 23.52 -15.50 4.42
CA THR A 302 24.29 -16.75 4.48
C THR A 302 25.81 -16.53 4.50
N ASN A 303 26.29 -15.36 4.07
CA ASN A 303 27.70 -14.96 4.14
C ASN A 303 28.05 -14.26 5.48
N GLY A 304 27.05 -14.01 6.32
CA GLY A 304 27.22 -13.31 7.61
C GLY A 304 27.13 -11.80 7.52
N ALA A 305 26.69 -11.22 6.40
CA ALA A 305 26.40 -9.79 6.33
C ALA A 305 25.10 -9.45 7.06
N LEU A 306 25.09 -8.32 7.76
CA LEU A 306 23.89 -7.71 8.33
C LEU A 306 23.32 -6.71 7.32
N VAL A 307 22.10 -6.99 6.87
CA VAL A 307 21.42 -6.28 5.79
C VAL A 307 20.31 -5.40 6.36
N PHE A 308 20.43 -4.10 6.12
CA PHE A 308 19.41 -3.11 6.44
C PHE A 308 18.66 -2.72 5.17
N SER A 309 17.33 -2.79 5.24
CA SER A 309 16.44 -2.22 4.24
C SER A 309 15.98 -0.84 4.72
N LEU A 310 15.98 0.14 3.82
CA LEU A 310 15.46 1.48 4.10
C LEU A 310 14.60 1.95 2.93
N SER A 311 13.32 2.20 3.21
CA SER A 311 12.43 2.85 2.25
C SER A 311 12.62 4.36 2.34
N CYS A 312 13.00 5.00 1.25
CA CYS A 312 13.25 6.44 1.24
C CYS A 312 13.01 7.06 -0.14
N ASP A 313 12.86 8.37 -0.19
CA ASP A 313 12.83 9.07 -1.48
C ASP A 313 14.21 9.46 -1.96
N TYR A 314 14.94 10.14 -1.07
CA TYR A 314 16.27 10.68 -1.30
C TYR A 314 16.97 10.84 0.05
N ALA A 315 17.83 9.89 0.41
CA ALA A 315 18.55 9.94 1.67
C ALA A 315 19.76 10.88 1.60
N ILE A 316 19.84 11.84 2.51
CA ILE A 316 20.98 12.77 2.63
C ILE A 316 21.85 12.42 3.83
N TRP A 317 23.14 12.78 3.74
CA TRP A 317 24.07 12.59 4.86
C TRP A 317 23.92 13.71 5.89
N SER A 318 23.03 13.50 6.85
CA SER A 318 22.83 14.37 8.02
C SER A 318 23.64 13.90 9.22
N GLU A 319 23.72 14.73 10.27
CA GLU A 319 24.31 14.32 11.57
C GLU A 319 23.57 13.12 12.17
N HIS A 320 22.23 13.10 12.02
CA HIS A 320 21.42 11.96 12.45
C HIS A 320 21.80 10.68 11.70
N ALA A 321 21.93 10.73 10.37
CA ALA A 321 22.36 9.59 9.56
C ALA A 321 23.77 9.12 9.95
N ALA A 322 24.69 10.05 10.19
CA ALA A 322 26.04 9.73 10.63
C ALA A 322 26.04 9.00 12.00
N GLY A 323 25.23 9.47 12.95
CA GLY A 323 25.05 8.82 14.25
C GLY A 323 24.50 7.40 14.13
N ARG A 324 23.43 7.22 13.33
CA ARG A 324 22.86 5.89 13.06
C ARG A 324 23.88 4.94 12.44
N VAL A 325 24.64 5.38 11.45
CA VAL A 325 25.69 4.56 10.82
C VAL A 325 26.80 4.21 11.83
N ALA A 326 27.18 5.13 12.71
CA ALA A 326 28.16 4.86 13.77
C ALA A 326 27.67 3.77 14.74
N GLU A 327 26.40 3.80 15.15
CA GLU A 327 25.81 2.75 15.99
C GLU A 327 25.82 1.38 15.30
N LEU A 328 25.49 1.31 14.01
CA LEU A 328 25.51 0.07 13.25
C LEU A 328 26.94 -0.51 13.10
N LEU A 329 27.93 0.36 12.93
CA LEU A 329 29.33 -0.05 12.89
C LEU A 329 29.81 -0.58 14.24
N ALA A 330 29.43 0.09 15.34
CA ALA A 330 29.76 -0.36 16.69
C ALA A 330 29.13 -1.73 16.99
N LEU A 331 27.87 -1.94 16.56
CA LEU A 331 27.21 -3.24 16.65
C LEU A 331 27.97 -4.33 15.90
N ALA A 332 28.37 -4.07 14.64
CA ALA A 332 29.11 -5.02 13.83
C ALA A 332 30.49 -5.35 14.42
N GLN A 333 31.15 -4.40 15.07
CA GLN A 333 32.43 -4.62 15.75
C GLN A 333 32.29 -5.43 17.03
N GLY A 334 31.13 -5.36 17.70
CA GLY A 334 30.84 -6.08 18.95
C GLY A 334 30.38 -7.52 18.76
N GLN A 335 30.12 -7.97 17.53
CA GLN A 335 29.63 -9.31 17.22
C GLN A 335 30.45 -9.99 16.12
N ASP A 336 31.31 -10.93 16.50
CA ASP A 336 32.21 -11.65 15.58
C ASP A 336 31.49 -12.37 14.42
N GLU A 337 30.20 -12.69 14.60
CA GLU A 337 29.37 -13.33 13.58
C GLU A 337 28.99 -12.40 12.42
N ILE A 338 29.08 -11.08 12.61
CA ILE A 338 28.79 -10.08 11.58
C ILE A 338 30.04 -9.86 10.72
N LYS A 339 29.97 -10.27 9.45
CA LYS A 339 31.09 -10.22 8.49
C LYS A 339 31.06 -9.01 7.56
N GLY A 340 29.97 -8.23 7.58
CA GLY A 340 29.81 -7.02 6.79
C GLY A 340 28.47 -6.34 7.03
N LEU A 341 28.33 -5.13 6.51
CA LEU A 341 27.10 -4.35 6.55
C LEU A 341 26.63 -4.05 5.13
N ALA A 342 25.32 -4.18 4.89
CA ALA A 342 24.68 -3.77 3.65
C ALA A 342 23.50 -2.85 3.96
N LEU A 343 23.35 -1.77 3.18
CA LEU A 343 22.19 -0.88 3.19
C LEU A 343 21.58 -0.87 1.79
N TRP A 344 20.36 -1.39 1.68
CA TRP A 344 19.63 -1.43 0.42
C TRP A 344 18.43 -0.51 0.49
N VAL A 345 18.31 0.38 -0.49
CA VAL A 345 17.26 1.40 -0.54
C VAL A 345 16.48 1.34 -1.85
N ASP A 346 15.19 1.61 -1.78
CA ASP A 346 14.34 1.74 -2.97
C ASP A 346 14.38 3.16 -3.57
N GLY A 347 14.80 4.16 -2.79
CA GLY A 347 15.08 5.51 -3.24
C GLY A 347 16.48 5.69 -3.83
N LYS A 348 16.92 6.95 -3.80
CA LYS A 348 18.31 7.34 -4.08
C LYS A 348 18.98 7.79 -2.79
N VAL A 349 20.30 7.91 -2.82
CA VAL A 349 21.07 8.60 -1.77
C VAL A 349 21.87 9.73 -2.39
N SER A 350 22.24 10.75 -1.61
CA SER A 350 23.12 11.82 -2.08
C SER A 350 24.54 11.33 -2.32
N ASP A 351 25.29 12.04 -3.18
CA ASP A 351 26.69 11.71 -3.46
C ASP A 351 27.54 11.67 -2.18
N ARG A 352 27.28 12.60 -1.25
CA ARG A 352 27.92 12.59 0.07
C ARG A 352 27.59 11.33 0.85
N ALA A 353 26.31 10.94 0.92
CA ALA A 353 25.90 9.72 1.63
C ALA A 353 26.54 8.47 1.01
N ALA A 354 26.54 8.36 -0.31
CA ALA A 354 27.20 7.26 -1.02
C ALA A 354 28.70 7.19 -0.70
N GLN A 355 29.41 8.32 -0.71
CA GLN A 355 30.84 8.37 -0.39
C GLN A 355 31.13 7.98 1.06
N GLU A 356 30.31 8.46 2.01
CA GLU A 356 30.48 8.17 3.43
C GLU A 356 30.22 6.68 3.75
N LEU A 357 29.20 6.08 3.14
CA LEU A 357 28.92 4.64 3.26
C LEU A 357 30.05 3.80 2.65
N LYS A 358 30.54 4.19 1.45
CA LYS A 358 31.67 3.54 0.79
C LYS A 358 32.95 3.59 1.62
N ASN A 359 33.28 4.75 2.19
CA ASN A 359 34.46 4.92 3.06
C ASN A 359 34.40 4.02 4.30
N ARG A 360 33.19 3.68 4.77
CA ARG A 360 32.93 2.78 5.90
C ARG A 360 32.76 1.31 5.49
N LYS A 361 32.99 0.98 4.22
CA LYS A 361 32.84 -0.37 3.65
C LYS A 361 31.43 -0.95 3.84
N ILE A 362 30.42 -0.09 3.84
CA ILE A 362 29.01 -0.51 3.83
C ILE A 362 28.60 -0.71 2.37
N ASP A 363 28.15 -1.92 2.05
CA ASP A 363 27.60 -2.22 0.73
C ASP A 363 26.30 -1.45 0.51
N LEU A 364 26.21 -0.70 -0.59
CA LEU A 364 25.06 0.13 -0.90
C LEU A 364 24.46 -0.30 -2.23
N ALA A 365 23.15 -0.52 -2.24
CA ALA A 365 22.36 -0.60 -3.46
C ALA A 365 21.19 0.39 -3.38
N THR A 366 20.92 1.08 -4.49
CA THR A 366 19.83 2.08 -4.58
C THR A 366 18.85 1.68 -5.67
N LYS A 367 17.63 2.22 -5.62
CA LYS A 367 16.56 1.91 -6.59
C LYS A 367 16.29 0.41 -6.75
N VAL A 368 16.45 -0.35 -5.67
CA VAL A 368 16.46 -1.82 -5.75
C VAL A 368 15.09 -2.40 -6.15
N LEU A 369 14.04 -1.60 -6.00
CA LEU A 369 12.66 -1.90 -6.35
C LEU A 369 12.17 -1.10 -7.55
N ASP A 370 13.04 -0.48 -8.36
CA ASP A 370 12.65 -0.02 -9.69
C ASP A 370 12.58 -1.24 -10.63
N LYS A 371 11.69 -1.21 -11.64
CA LYS A 371 11.68 -2.25 -12.68
C LYS A 371 13.05 -2.27 -13.36
N GLN A 372 13.74 -3.41 -13.34
CA GLN A 372 14.87 -3.61 -14.25
C GLN A 372 14.32 -3.59 -15.68
N GLN A 373 14.88 -2.68 -16.49
CA GLN A 373 14.62 -2.64 -17.93
C GLN A 373 15.10 -3.90 -18.62
#